data_AF-A0A151KU08-F1
#
_entry.id   AF-A0A151KU08-F1
#
_cell.length_a   1.000
_cell.length_b   1.000
_cell.length_c   1.000
_cell.angle_alpha   90.00
_cell.angle_beta   90.00
_cell.angle_gamma   90.00
#
_symmetry.space_group_name_H-M   'P 1'
#
loop_
_entity.id
_entity.type
_entity.pdbx_description
1 polymer ?
#
loop_
_entity_poly.entity_id
_entity_poly.type
_entity_poly.pdbx_seq_one_letter_code
_entity_poly.pdbx_strand_id
1 'polypeptide(L)'
;MALDTRGFVDGALQGFQAAEGYYQRKKDNERQDRLDERDEQRYQYEKTRLSQLDEQDRKRYESEAAYNRSRNAQADKRADAELTLRQIEAKQRGTLLDAQISTQKSNKELHDFELGQKKKLAYLQENMPVIQSNLKSFMETGQLDPMFDHEYIKGSAYDPRRYTPRVVQAAFDIYRAMPKLNDGSLSYHDPVFTKALGVLYERNIKQGIGDVDPETGKVIKDKEYLRHDFVADIDPNQEGEQPGVVFGLKVTYEDGTSQVAPVTKGRKPGAGQSVMVIPLTDMIRDVGEQTKKAMQFYTSEHYSRLFSPKDKNESADIEKQWRTARTDIETDRAEALNQLMNPSPEQIKAVNDRFNERRTAIDQIYGKLGGESGGVGGHKNAASQWAGNDPQKQQFIAELGQTMDVAKIPVEALEHNYQRVLKAKQDKQSEEQKKALLAKIKSENSKDEPSNYDRQAQEYAERSPEWMNSLSDVVSGAFKTPEAKSIKESDYTDYNSVVRPF
;
A
#
# COMPACT_ATOMS: atom_id res chain seq x y z
N MET A 1 85.11 8.42 162.93
CA MET A 1 84.78 8.80 161.54
C MET A 1 84.05 7.63 160.91
N ALA A 2 82.74 7.75 160.68
CA ALA A 2 81.95 6.72 160.00
C ALA A 2 81.87 7.08 158.51
N LEU A 3 82.27 6.15 157.64
CA LEU A 3 82.15 6.26 156.20
C LEU A 3 80.78 5.68 155.78
N ASP A 4 80.01 6.50 155.05
CA ASP A 4 78.68 6.20 154.54
C ASP A 4 78.78 5.38 153.24
N THR A 5 78.32 4.12 153.28
CA THR A 5 78.33 3.16 152.16
C THR A 5 77.01 3.15 151.37
N ARG A 6 76.08 4.08 151.64
CA ARG A 6 74.77 4.11 150.99
C ARG A 6 74.78 4.63 149.54
N GLY A 7 75.81 5.38 149.13
CA GLY A 7 75.87 5.97 147.78
C GLY A 7 76.30 5.03 146.63
N PHE A 8 76.97 3.91 146.92
CA PHE A 8 77.50 3.03 145.86
C PHE A 8 76.45 2.05 145.30
N VAL A 9 75.49 1.64 146.13
CA VAL A 9 74.42 0.71 145.74
C VAL A 9 73.35 1.40 144.88
N ASP A 10 73.08 2.69 145.12
CA ASP A 10 72.14 3.49 144.32
C ASP A 10 72.69 3.82 142.92
N GLY A 11 74.00 4.02 142.75
CA GLY A 11 74.61 4.28 141.45
C GLY A 11 74.60 3.07 140.50
N ALA A 12 74.73 1.86 141.03
CA ALA A 12 74.66 0.64 140.24
C ALA A 12 73.24 0.35 139.72
N LEU A 13 72.21 0.61 140.53
CA LEU A 13 70.81 0.41 140.16
C LEU A 13 70.33 1.39 139.08
N GLN A 14 70.77 2.65 139.13
CA GLN A 14 70.46 3.63 138.08
C GLN A 14 71.16 3.31 136.74
N GLY A 15 72.36 2.74 136.77
CA GLY A 15 73.09 2.30 135.58
C GLY A 15 72.39 1.15 134.82
N PHE A 16 71.82 0.18 135.55
CA PHE A 16 71.05 -0.92 134.95
C PHE A 16 69.73 -0.43 134.33
N GLN A 17 69.01 0.47 134.99
CA GLN A 17 67.76 1.05 134.45
C GLN A 17 68.00 1.90 133.20
N ALA A 18 69.11 2.65 133.15
CA ALA A 18 69.50 3.43 131.97
C ALA A 18 69.91 2.55 130.78
N ALA A 19 70.65 1.46 131.05
CA ALA A 19 71.03 0.49 130.03
C ALA A 19 69.82 -0.27 129.48
N GLU A 20 68.91 -0.72 130.35
CA GLU A 20 67.65 -1.37 129.97
C GLU A 20 66.77 -0.44 129.11
N GLY A 21 66.64 0.83 129.50
CA GLY A 21 65.93 1.83 128.70
C GLY A 21 66.58 2.15 127.35
N TYR A 22 67.89 1.98 127.18
CA TYR A 22 68.57 2.14 125.89
C TYR A 22 68.31 0.96 124.95
N TYR A 23 68.42 -0.28 125.45
CA TYR A 23 68.15 -1.47 124.65
C TYR A 23 66.68 -1.57 124.23
N GLN A 24 65.75 -1.15 125.10
CA GLN A 24 64.33 -1.09 124.77
C GLN A 24 64.05 -0.07 123.67
N ARG A 25 64.57 1.16 123.78
CA ARG A 25 64.45 2.19 122.74
C ARG A 25 65.05 1.77 121.41
N LYS A 26 66.21 1.11 121.43
CA LYS A 26 66.83 0.58 120.21
C LYS A 26 65.93 -0.46 119.54
N LYS A 27 65.38 -1.40 120.32
CA LYS A 27 64.47 -2.44 119.82
C LYS A 27 63.15 -1.86 119.30
N ASP A 28 62.66 -0.80 119.93
CA ASP A 28 61.44 -0.09 119.52
C ASP A 28 61.66 0.69 118.21
N ASN A 29 62.79 1.38 118.05
CA ASN A 29 63.15 2.05 116.80
C ASN A 29 63.34 1.05 115.65
N GLU A 30 64.07 -0.05 115.87
CA GLU A 30 64.20 -1.12 114.86
C GLU A 30 62.85 -1.77 114.51
N ARG A 31 61.88 -1.74 115.42
CA ARG A 31 60.51 -2.19 115.14
C ARG A 31 59.75 -1.15 114.31
N GLN A 32 59.92 0.14 114.60
CA GLN A 32 59.32 1.23 113.81
C GLN A 32 59.89 1.26 112.39
N ASP A 33 61.21 1.22 112.22
CA ASP A 33 61.84 1.21 110.90
C ASP A 33 61.35 0.03 110.04
N ARG A 34 61.20 -1.16 110.64
CA ARG A 34 60.62 -2.33 109.95
C ARG A 34 59.14 -2.21 109.64
N LEU A 35 58.38 -1.43 110.42
CA LEU A 35 56.98 -1.15 110.11
C LEU A 35 56.89 -0.15 108.97
N ASP A 36 57.68 0.91 109.02
CA ASP A 36 57.75 1.95 107.99
C ASP A 36 58.22 1.37 106.65
N GLU A 37 59.24 0.51 106.64
CA GLU A 37 59.68 -0.22 105.43
C GLU A 37 58.57 -1.11 104.86
N ARG A 38 57.79 -1.78 105.71
CA ARG A 38 56.67 -2.62 105.26
C ARG A 38 55.52 -1.79 104.71
N ASP A 39 55.25 -0.64 105.30
CA ASP A 39 54.19 0.27 104.85
C ASP A 39 54.58 0.96 103.54
N GLU A 40 55.84 1.37 103.38
CA GLU A 40 56.37 1.87 102.11
C GLU A 40 56.33 0.80 101.01
N GLN A 41 56.73 -0.44 101.31
CA GLN A 41 56.61 -1.55 100.35
C GLN A 41 55.16 -1.82 99.94
N ARG A 42 54.21 -1.73 100.88
CA ARG A 42 52.77 -1.86 100.59
C ARG A 42 52.29 -0.72 99.72
N TYR A 43 52.67 0.51 100.02
CA TYR A 43 52.30 1.69 99.25
C TYR A 43 52.83 1.62 97.80
N GLN A 44 54.10 1.26 97.62
CA GLN A 44 54.69 1.10 96.28
C GLN A 44 54.04 -0.06 95.50
N TYR A 45 53.71 -1.16 96.18
CA TYR A 45 52.99 -2.27 95.57
C TYR A 45 51.58 -1.87 95.13
N GLU A 46 50.85 -1.13 95.97
CA GLU A 46 49.50 -0.64 95.67
C GLU A 46 49.51 0.36 94.51
N LYS A 47 50.45 1.31 94.52
CA LYS A 47 50.65 2.26 93.41
C LYS A 47 50.98 1.56 92.10
N THR A 48 51.86 0.56 92.13
CA THR A 48 52.21 -0.22 90.93
C THR A 48 51.00 -1.00 90.42
N ARG A 49 50.23 -1.64 91.31
CA ARG A 49 49.02 -2.37 90.95
C ARG A 49 47.96 -1.45 90.34
N LEU A 50 47.75 -0.26 90.90
CA LEU A 50 46.85 0.76 90.34
C LEU A 50 47.29 1.18 88.94
N SER A 51 48.58 1.49 88.75
CA SER A 51 49.09 1.85 87.42
C SER A 51 48.93 0.74 86.37
N GLN A 52 49.06 -0.53 86.78
CA GLN A 52 48.85 -1.68 85.88
C GLN A 52 47.38 -1.89 85.54
N LEU A 53 46.46 -1.63 86.48
CA LEU A 53 45.03 -1.61 86.25
C LEU A 53 44.65 -0.50 85.28
N ASP A 54 45.11 0.73 85.50
CA ASP A 54 44.87 1.87 84.62
C ASP A 54 45.38 1.61 83.19
N GLU A 55 46.56 1.00 83.05
CA GLU A 55 47.11 0.65 81.74
C GLU A 55 46.31 -0.47 81.05
N GLN A 56 45.81 -1.46 81.80
CA GLN A 56 44.93 -2.49 81.27
C GLN A 56 43.58 -1.90 80.83
N ASP A 57 43.00 -1.01 81.63
CA ASP A 57 41.73 -0.37 81.33
C ASP A 57 41.85 0.55 80.10
N ARG A 58 42.96 1.29 79.98
CA ARG A 58 43.26 2.07 78.77
C ARG A 58 43.34 1.17 77.53
N LYS A 59 44.07 0.06 77.61
CA LYS A 59 44.19 -0.90 76.49
C LYS A 59 42.84 -1.52 76.10
N ARG A 60 42.01 -1.88 77.10
CA ARG A 60 40.64 -2.37 76.86
C ARG A 60 39.81 -1.31 76.15
N TYR A 61 39.80 -0.09 76.67
CA TYR A 61 39.06 1.02 76.08
C TYR A 61 39.50 1.33 74.65
N GLU A 62 40.80 1.38 74.38
CA GLU A 62 41.34 1.61 73.03
C GLU A 62 40.96 0.47 72.08
N SER A 63 41.04 -0.78 72.53
CA SER A 63 40.64 -1.94 71.73
C SER A 63 39.13 -1.95 71.41
N GLU A 64 38.31 -1.59 72.39
CA GLU A 64 36.86 -1.51 72.24
C GLU A 64 36.45 -0.33 71.36
N ALA A 65 37.09 0.84 71.52
CA ALA A 65 36.89 2.00 70.67
C ALA A 65 37.34 1.73 69.22
N ALA A 66 38.42 0.96 69.01
CA ALA A 66 38.86 0.56 67.68
C ALA A 66 37.88 -0.45 67.05
N TYR A 67 37.42 -1.44 67.83
CA TYR A 67 36.41 -2.41 67.40
C TYR A 67 35.09 -1.72 67.00
N ASN A 68 34.60 -0.81 67.83
CA ASN A 68 33.39 -0.05 67.57
C ASN A 68 33.52 0.85 66.35
N ARG A 69 34.67 1.52 66.16
CA ARG A 69 34.95 2.31 64.95
C ARG A 69 34.93 1.46 63.68
N SER A 70 35.56 0.28 63.71
CA SER A 70 35.57 -0.64 62.58
C SER A 70 34.16 -1.16 62.26
N ARG A 71 33.39 -1.55 63.28
CA ARG A 71 32.00 -1.99 63.14
C ARG A 71 31.11 -0.89 62.54
N ASN A 72 31.20 0.33 63.05
CA ASN A 72 30.42 1.46 62.56
C ASN A 72 30.78 1.80 61.12
N ALA A 73 32.08 1.85 60.78
CA ALA A 73 32.51 2.06 59.41
C ALA A 73 32.02 0.98 58.43
N GLN A 74 31.88 -0.27 58.88
CA GLN A 74 31.26 -1.32 58.07
C GLN A 74 29.74 -1.16 57.96
N ALA A 75 29.07 -0.71 59.02
CA ALA A 75 27.64 -0.43 59.00
C ALA A 75 27.32 0.73 58.06
N ASP A 76 28.10 1.81 58.09
CA ASP A 76 27.95 2.97 57.21
C ASP A 76 28.13 2.57 55.74
N LYS A 77 29.16 1.79 55.43
CA LYS A 77 29.36 1.25 54.07
C LYS A 77 28.19 0.41 53.57
N ARG A 78 27.55 -0.37 54.46
CA ARG A 78 26.36 -1.16 54.11
C ARG A 78 25.15 -0.27 53.89
N ALA A 79 24.95 0.74 54.73
CA ALA A 79 23.88 1.71 54.57
C ALA A 79 23.99 2.49 53.25
N ASP A 80 25.21 2.92 52.89
CA ASP A 80 25.49 3.58 51.61
C ASP A 80 25.23 2.66 50.41
N ALA A 81 25.66 1.39 50.50
CA ALA A 81 25.37 0.39 49.46
C ALA A 81 23.86 0.13 49.31
N GLU A 82 23.10 0.10 50.40
CA GLU A 82 21.65 -0.06 50.36
C GLU A 82 20.94 1.17 49.79
N LEU A 83 21.38 2.38 50.16
CA LEU A 83 20.85 3.62 49.61
C LEU A 83 21.07 3.71 48.10
N THR A 84 22.27 3.36 47.62
CA THR A 84 22.58 3.36 46.18
C THR A 84 21.73 2.34 45.43
N LEU A 85 21.55 1.13 45.97
CA LEU A 85 20.65 0.12 45.40
C LEU A 85 19.20 0.61 45.35
N ARG A 86 18.67 1.17 46.44
CA ARG A 86 17.31 1.75 46.48
C ARG A 86 17.14 2.88 45.46
N GLN A 87 18.15 3.72 45.26
CA GLN A 87 18.11 4.77 44.23
C GLN A 87 18.08 4.18 42.81
N ILE A 88 18.85 3.13 42.55
CA ILE A 88 18.85 2.42 41.26
C ILE A 88 17.48 1.77 41.03
N GLU A 89 16.93 1.07 42.01
CA GLU A 89 15.61 0.45 41.93
C GLU A 89 14.50 1.49 41.74
N ALA A 90 14.56 2.61 42.47
CA ALA A 90 13.60 3.71 42.32
C ALA A 90 13.65 4.31 40.91
N LYS A 91 14.86 4.50 40.34
CA LYS A 91 15.03 4.96 38.95
C LYS A 91 14.45 3.95 37.96
N GLN A 92 14.77 2.65 38.13
CA GLN A 92 14.24 1.59 37.26
C GLN A 92 12.71 1.53 37.33
N ARG A 93 12.12 1.55 38.54
CA ARG A 93 10.66 1.61 38.73
C ARG A 93 10.05 2.85 38.08
N GLY A 94 10.68 4.01 38.24
CA GLY A 94 10.27 5.25 37.56
C GLY A 94 10.23 5.07 36.04
N THR A 95 11.32 4.59 35.44
CA THR A 95 11.38 4.36 33.98
C THR A 95 10.35 3.34 33.49
N LEU A 96 10.07 2.28 34.27
CA LEU A 96 9.04 1.28 33.94
C LEU A 96 7.64 1.88 34.04
N LEU A 97 7.36 2.68 35.06
CA LEU A 97 6.08 3.38 35.21
C LEU A 97 5.86 4.37 34.06
N ASP A 98 6.89 5.15 33.69
CA ASP A 98 6.82 6.08 32.57
C ASP A 98 6.57 5.35 31.25
N ALA A 99 7.22 4.20 31.03
CA ALA A 99 6.97 3.34 29.87
C ALA A 99 5.55 2.74 29.87
N GLN A 100 5.01 2.36 31.03
CA GLN A 100 3.64 1.89 31.15
C GLN A 100 2.61 3.00 30.86
N ILE A 101 2.83 4.20 31.40
CA ILE A 101 1.96 5.36 31.17
C ILE A 101 1.96 5.76 29.69
N SER A 102 3.14 5.81 29.05
CA SER A 102 3.24 6.14 27.62
C SER A 102 2.55 5.11 26.74
N THR A 103 2.70 3.82 27.06
CA THR A 103 2.00 2.73 26.37
C THR A 103 0.48 2.81 26.54
N GLN A 104 0.00 3.04 27.77
CA GLN A 104 -1.43 3.21 28.03
C GLN A 104 -2.02 4.41 27.28
N LYS A 105 -1.31 5.54 27.25
CA LYS A 105 -1.72 6.74 26.52
C LYS A 105 -1.81 6.45 25.02
N SER A 106 -0.78 5.85 24.44
CA SER A 106 -0.76 5.45 23.02
C SER A 106 -1.91 4.50 22.67
N ASN A 107 -2.15 3.49 23.51
CA ASN A 107 -3.25 2.53 23.31
C ASN A 107 -4.62 3.20 23.36
N LYS A 108 -4.83 4.15 24.28
CA LYS A 108 -6.08 4.92 24.35
C LYS A 108 -6.27 5.78 23.11
N GLU A 109 -5.23 6.49 22.67
CA GLU A 109 -5.30 7.31 21.45
C GLU A 109 -5.60 6.47 20.21
N LEU A 110 -4.98 5.29 20.08
CA LEU A 110 -5.27 4.36 18.99
C LEU A 110 -6.73 3.86 19.06
N HIS A 111 -7.20 3.47 20.23
CA HIS A 111 -8.58 3.03 20.43
C HIS A 111 -9.59 4.13 20.05
N ASP A 112 -9.35 5.36 20.50
CA ASP A 112 -10.22 6.50 20.21
C ASP A 112 -10.22 6.82 18.70
N PHE A 113 -9.07 6.71 18.04
CA PHE A 113 -8.97 6.83 16.58
C PHE A 113 -9.75 5.73 15.86
N GLU A 114 -9.60 4.46 16.25
CA GLU A 114 -10.34 3.32 15.68
C GLU A 114 -11.85 3.48 15.87
N LEU A 115 -12.29 3.92 17.05
CA LEU A 115 -13.69 4.21 17.32
C LEU A 115 -14.21 5.32 16.41
N GLY A 116 -13.42 6.38 16.19
CA GLY A 116 -13.72 7.45 15.24
C GLY A 116 -13.87 6.94 13.81
N GLN A 117 -12.97 6.06 13.35
CA GLN A 117 -13.07 5.45 12.02
C GLN A 117 -14.31 4.55 11.90
N LYS A 118 -14.64 3.76 12.93
CA LYS A 118 -15.85 2.93 12.95
C LYS A 118 -17.12 3.77 12.84
N LYS A 119 -17.22 4.86 13.61
CA LYS A 119 -18.35 5.81 13.52
C LYS A 119 -18.47 6.44 12.14
N LYS A 120 -17.34 6.86 11.57
CA LYS A 120 -17.28 7.39 10.20
C LYS A 120 -17.78 6.36 9.18
N LEU A 121 -17.32 5.11 9.25
CA LEU A 121 -17.73 4.04 8.34
C LEU A 121 -19.22 3.72 8.47
N ALA A 122 -19.73 3.60 9.71
CA ALA A 122 -21.16 3.38 9.96
C ALA A 122 -22.01 4.50 9.37
N TYR A 123 -21.64 5.76 9.62
CA TYR A 123 -22.33 6.91 9.04
C TYR A 123 -22.31 6.87 7.50
N LEU A 124 -21.15 6.60 6.89
CA LEU A 124 -21.05 6.49 5.43
C LEU A 124 -21.94 5.38 4.90
N GLN A 125 -21.95 4.20 5.54
CA GLN A 125 -22.74 3.06 5.11
C GLN A 125 -24.26 3.34 5.18
N GLU A 126 -24.73 3.90 6.30
CA GLU A 126 -26.13 4.26 6.51
C GLU A 126 -26.61 5.33 5.52
N ASN A 127 -25.73 6.26 5.19
CA ASN A 127 -26.06 7.43 4.37
C ASN A 127 -25.64 7.30 2.91
N MET A 128 -25.02 6.19 2.49
CA MET A 128 -24.45 6.02 1.16
C MET A 128 -25.44 6.30 0.02
N PRO A 129 -26.71 5.84 0.06
CA PRO A 129 -27.67 6.13 -1.01
C PRO A 129 -27.95 7.63 -1.15
N VAL A 130 -28.06 8.34 -0.03
CA VAL A 130 -28.28 9.80 -0.01
C VAL A 130 -27.04 10.53 -0.52
N ILE A 131 -25.85 10.12 -0.06
CA ILE A 131 -24.56 10.66 -0.55
C ILE A 131 -24.47 10.51 -2.07
N GLN A 132 -24.77 9.33 -2.62
CA GLN A 132 -24.73 9.07 -4.05
C GLN A 132 -25.74 9.92 -4.83
N SER A 133 -26.98 10.03 -4.32
CA SER A 133 -28.01 10.89 -4.90
C SER A 133 -27.56 12.35 -4.94
N ASN A 134 -27.07 12.86 -3.82
CA ASN A 134 -26.61 14.26 -3.70
C ASN A 134 -25.37 14.53 -4.56
N LEU A 135 -24.45 13.57 -4.68
CA LEU A 135 -23.30 13.67 -5.59
C LEU A 135 -23.75 13.77 -7.05
N LYS A 136 -24.75 12.96 -7.44
CA LYS A 136 -25.33 13.03 -8.79
C LYS A 136 -25.99 14.39 -9.04
N SER A 137 -26.81 14.86 -8.11
CA SER A 137 -27.43 16.20 -8.20
C SER A 137 -26.39 17.31 -8.29
N PHE A 138 -25.28 17.21 -7.54
CA PHE A 138 -24.16 18.16 -7.65
C PHE A 138 -23.52 18.11 -9.05
N MET A 139 -23.26 16.92 -9.60
CA MET A 139 -22.68 16.76 -10.95
C MET A 139 -23.57 17.34 -12.06
N GLU A 140 -24.89 17.28 -11.89
CA GLU A 140 -25.87 17.80 -12.87
C GLU A 140 -26.13 19.31 -12.72
N THR A 141 -26.30 19.77 -11.48
CA THR A 141 -26.82 21.12 -11.17
C THR A 141 -25.78 22.06 -10.58
N GLY A 142 -24.72 21.52 -9.99
CA GLY A 142 -23.76 22.27 -9.17
C GLY A 142 -24.24 22.66 -7.78
N GLN A 143 -25.47 22.28 -7.40
CA GLN A 143 -25.98 22.55 -6.07
C GLN A 143 -25.30 21.65 -5.06
N LEU A 144 -24.68 22.28 -4.05
CA LEU A 144 -23.99 21.56 -2.99
C LEU A 144 -24.92 21.38 -1.79
N ASP A 145 -25.20 20.12 -1.48
CA ASP A 145 -25.99 19.77 -0.32
C ASP A 145 -25.22 20.02 1.00
N PRO A 146 -25.84 20.60 2.05
CA PRO A 146 -25.21 20.81 3.36
C PRO A 146 -24.63 19.54 4.01
N MET A 147 -25.12 18.36 3.63
CA MET A 147 -24.58 17.07 4.06
C MET A 147 -23.07 16.92 3.76
N PHE A 148 -22.57 17.55 2.69
CA PHE A 148 -21.14 17.52 2.36
C PHE A 148 -20.26 18.31 3.34
N ASP A 149 -20.86 19.15 4.20
CA ASP A 149 -20.16 19.84 5.28
C ASP A 149 -20.04 18.99 6.57
N HIS A 150 -20.69 17.83 6.63
CA HIS A 150 -20.58 16.90 7.75
C HIS A 150 -19.13 16.43 7.94
N GLU A 151 -18.68 16.29 9.19
CA GLU A 151 -17.28 15.99 9.54
C GLU A 151 -16.70 14.74 8.84
N TYR A 152 -17.55 13.73 8.64
CA TYR A 152 -17.17 12.46 8.00
C TYR A 152 -17.11 12.51 6.47
N ILE A 153 -17.82 13.46 5.85
CA ILE A 153 -17.89 13.58 4.39
C ILE A 153 -16.95 14.66 3.90
N LYS A 154 -16.91 15.82 4.58
CA LYS A 154 -16.09 16.97 4.19
C LYS A 154 -14.66 16.56 3.92
N GLY A 155 -14.15 16.88 2.73
CA GLY A 155 -12.85 16.55 2.15
C GLY A 155 -12.58 15.07 1.86
N SER A 156 -13.54 14.17 2.03
CA SER A 156 -13.35 12.73 1.82
C SER A 156 -13.41 12.36 0.33
N ALA A 157 -13.36 11.07 -0.01
CA ALA A 157 -13.67 10.59 -1.37
C ALA A 157 -15.16 10.75 -1.77
N TYR A 158 -15.97 11.30 -0.88
CA TYR A 158 -17.36 11.64 -1.12
C TYR A 158 -17.61 13.14 -1.07
N ASP A 159 -16.58 13.98 -0.90
CA ASP A 159 -16.72 15.43 -1.04
C ASP A 159 -16.50 15.83 -2.51
N PRO A 160 -17.51 16.40 -3.20
CA PRO A 160 -17.37 16.84 -4.57
C PRO A 160 -16.28 17.92 -4.77
N ARG A 161 -16.04 18.77 -3.75
CA ARG A 161 -15.07 19.87 -3.81
C ARG A 161 -13.62 19.37 -3.93
N ARG A 162 -13.36 18.10 -3.60
CA ARG A 162 -12.03 17.49 -3.68
C ARG A 162 -11.55 17.31 -5.12
N TYR A 163 -12.48 17.09 -6.05
CA TYR A 163 -12.16 16.75 -7.43
C TYR A 163 -11.83 18.01 -8.23
N THR A 164 -10.64 18.54 -8.00
CA THR A 164 -10.05 19.64 -8.79
C THR A 164 -9.33 19.10 -10.03
N PRO A 165 -8.98 19.94 -11.02
CA PRO A 165 -8.19 19.52 -12.19
C PRO A 165 -6.90 18.77 -11.83
N ARG A 166 -6.24 19.16 -10.74
CA ARG A 166 -5.04 18.47 -10.24
C ARG A 166 -5.33 17.03 -9.82
N VAL A 167 -6.45 16.79 -9.12
CA VAL A 167 -6.84 15.45 -8.66
C VAL A 167 -7.33 14.59 -9.82
N VAL A 168 -8.07 15.18 -10.75
CA VAL A 168 -8.52 14.51 -11.98
C VAL A 168 -7.34 14.08 -12.84
N GLN A 169 -6.35 14.96 -13.03
CA GLN A 169 -5.14 14.60 -13.78
C GLN A 169 -4.39 13.44 -13.12
N ALA A 170 -4.20 13.48 -11.79
CA ALA A 170 -3.58 12.40 -11.05
C ALA A 170 -4.33 11.07 -11.20
N ALA A 171 -5.67 11.11 -11.22
CA ALA A 171 -6.49 9.93 -11.48
C ALA A 171 -6.25 9.35 -12.89
N PHE A 172 -6.14 10.21 -13.92
CA PHE A 172 -5.77 9.75 -15.27
C PHE A 172 -4.37 9.14 -15.33
N ASP A 173 -3.40 9.73 -14.65
CA ASP A 173 -2.03 9.23 -14.61
C ASP A 173 -1.99 7.84 -13.94
N ILE A 174 -2.69 7.67 -12.81
CA ILE A 174 -2.86 6.38 -12.15
C ILE A 174 -3.52 5.36 -13.09
N TYR A 175 -4.63 5.73 -13.72
CA TYR A 175 -5.36 4.81 -14.61
C TYR A 175 -4.53 4.33 -15.80
N ARG A 176 -3.70 5.21 -16.37
CA ARG A 176 -2.76 4.87 -17.45
C ARG A 176 -1.65 3.95 -16.96
N ALA A 177 -1.13 4.21 -15.77
CA ALA A 177 -0.04 3.44 -15.16
C ALA A 177 -0.47 2.03 -14.70
N MET A 178 -1.67 1.87 -14.15
CA MET A 178 -2.11 0.62 -13.51
C MET A 178 -1.93 -0.64 -14.37
N PRO A 179 -2.29 -0.67 -15.67
CA PRO A 179 -2.09 -1.86 -16.49
C PRO A 179 -0.63 -2.20 -16.74
N LYS A 180 0.23 -1.16 -16.85
CA LYS A 180 1.69 -1.28 -17.03
C LYS A 180 2.40 -1.73 -15.75
N LEU A 181 1.84 -1.37 -14.59
CA LEU A 181 2.28 -1.91 -13.30
C LEU A 181 1.94 -3.40 -13.20
N ASN A 182 0.72 -3.78 -13.60
CA ASN A 182 0.26 -5.17 -13.53
C ASN A 182 1.01 -6.12 -14.49
N ASP A 183 1.46 -5.64 -15.65
CA ASP A 183 2.26 -6.44 -16.59
C ASP A 183 3.78 -6.32 -16.37
N GLY A 184 4.21 -5.48 -15.42
CA GLY A 184 5.61 -5.30 -15.04
C GLY A 184 6.42 -4.38 -15.97
N SER A 185 5.80 -3.78 -17.00
CA SER A 185 6.46 -2.82 -17.88
C SER A 185 6.73 -1.46 -17.23
N LEU A 186 6.01 -1.14 -16.14
CA LEU A 186 6.24 0.04 -15.32
C LEU A 186 6.62 -0.36 -13.90
N SER A 187 7.58 0.35 -13.32
CA SER A 187 7.96 0.16 -11.91
C SER A 187 6.94 0.82 -10.98
N TYR A 188 6.65 0.17 -9.86
CA TYR A 188 5.87 0.75 -8.75
C TYR A 188 6.51 2.02 -8.17
N HIS A 189 7.81 2.20 -8.35
CA HIS A 189 8.54 3.42 -7.99
C HIS A 189 8.56 4.48 -9.10
N ASP A 190 7.75 4.32 -10.14
CA ASP A 190 7.64 5.33 -11.20
C ASP A 190 7.30 6.71 -10.59
N PRO A 191 8.06 7.78 -10.92
CA PRO A 191 7.85 9.09 -10.33
C PRO A 191 6.48 9.70 -10.63
N VAL A 192 5.91 9.44 -11.82
CA VAL A 192 4.60 9.98 -12.22
C VAL A 192 3.50 9.29 -11.41
N PHE A 193 3.53 7.95 -11.34
CA PHE A 193 2.60 7.17 -10.54
C PHE A 193 2.69 7.51 -9.05
N THR A 194 3.91 7.58 -8.50
CA THR A 194 4.16 7.93 -7.09
C THR A 194 3.62 9.33 -6.76
N LYS A 195 3.88 10.32 -7.63
CA LYS A 195 3.35 11.68 -7.45
C LYS A 195 1.83 11.71 -7.54
N ALA A 196 1.24 10.96 -8.47
CA ALA A 196 -0.21 10.89 -8.63
C ALA A 196 -0.90 10.24 -7.42
N LEU A 197 -0.32 9.17 -6.86
CA LEU A 197 -0.76 8.60 -5.57
C LEU A 197 -0.65 9.62 -4.43
N GLY A 198 0.43 10.40 -4.41
CA GLY A 198 0.60 11.48 -3.43
C GLY A 198 -0.49 12.56 -3.51
N VAL A 199 -0.91 12.93 -4.72
CA VAL A 199 -2.05 13.84 -4.94
C VAL A 199 -3.36 13.19 -4.49
N LEU A 200 -3.57 11.92 -4.85
CA LEU A 200 -4.78 11.19 -4.49
C LEU A 200 -4.89 11.12 -2.96
N TYR A 201 -3.85 10.68 -2.25
CA TYR A 201 -3.88 10.53 -0.80
C TYR A 201 -3.52 11.80 -0.01
N GLU A 202 -3.37 12.96 -0.67
CA GLU A 202 -2.80 14.18 -0.08
C GLU A 202 -3.41 14.53 1.28
N ARG A 203 -4.74 14.49 1.40
CA ARG A 203 -5.41 14.80 2.66
C ARG A 203 -5.03 13.84 3.78
N ASN A 204 -4.99 12.53 3.49
CA ASN A 204 -4.62 11.51 4.47
C ASN A 204 -3.15 11.64 4.87
N ILE A 205 -2.29 12.04 3.93
CA ILE A 205 -0.86 12.29 4.17
C ILE A 205 -0.65 13.52 5.05
N LYS A 206 -1.41 14.60 4.80
CA LYS A 206 -1.31 15.87 5.54
C LYS A 206 -1.93 15.83 6.94
N GLN A 207 -2.51 14.70 7.36
CA GLN A 207 -2.96 14.55 8.74
C GLN A 207 -1.78 14.59 9.72
N GLY A 208 -1.96 15.25 10.85
CA GLY A 208 -0.93 15.41 11.88
C GLY A 208 0.18 16.39 11.50
N ILE A 209 -0.06 17.31 10.56
CA ILE A 209 0.71 18.56 10.48
C ILE A 209 0.39 19.40 11.74
N GLY A 210 1.41 19.98 12.35
CA GLY A 210 1.34 20.67 13.64
C GLY A 210 1.55 19.78 14.86
N ASP A 211 1.57 18.45 14.69
CA ASP A 211 1.94 17.53 15.76
C ASP A 211 3.45 17.62 16.04
N VAL A 212 3.84 17.42 17.31
CA VAL A 212 5.25 17.30 17.71
C VAL A 212 5.68 15.85 17.55
N ASP A 213 6.76 15.61 16.82
CA ASP A 213 7.38 14.28 16.77
C ASP A 213 8.08 13.99 18.11
N PRO A 214 7.69 12.93 18.84
CA PRO A 214 8.25 12.63 20.16
C PRO A 214 9.72 12.19 20.13
N GLU A 215 10.24 11.71 18.99
CA GLU A 215 11.65 11.32 18.88
C GLU A 215 12.56 12.53 18.70
N THR A 216 12.16 13.47 17.84
CA THR A 216 12.98 14.63 17.49
C THR A 216 12.65 15.85 18.32
N GLY A 217 11.48 15.88 18.97
CA GLY A 217 10.93 17.03 19.67
C GLY A 217 10.48 18.16 18.73
N LYS A 218 10.47 17.94 17.41
CA LYS A 218 10.20 18.98 16.40
C LYS A 218 8.75 18.96 15.94
N VAL A 219 8.21 20.14 15.63
CA VAL A 219 6.86 20.30 15.08
C VAL A 219 6.88 19.96 13.58
N ILE A 220 5.93 19.12 13.17
CA ILE A 220 5.77 18.75 11.76
C ILE A 220 5.13 19.90 11.00
N LYS A 221 5.85 20.43 10.00
CA LYS A 221 5.41 21.52 9.13
C LYS A 221 4.70 21.01 7.88
N ASP A 222 5.19 19.93 7.29
CA ASP A 222 4.63 19.37 6.06
C ASP A 222 4.86 17.86 5.94
N LYS A 223 4.02 17.20 5.15
CA LYS A 223 4.11 15.78 4.84
C LYS A 223 3.86 15.55 3.36
N GLU A 224 4.75 14.82 2.72
CA GLU A 224 4.67 14.46 1.30
C GLU A 224 4.73 12.94 1.13
N TYR A 225 3.97 12.41 0.18
CA TYR A 225 4.13 11.01 -0.22
C TYR A 225 5.49 10.81 -0.86
N LEU A 226 6.24 9.80 -0.41
CA LEU A 226 7.56 9.51 -0.97
C LEU A 226 7.58 8.20 -1.73
N ARG A 227 7.06 7.13 -1.12
CA ARG A 227 7.09 5.78 -1.72
C ARG A 227 6.05 4.86 -1.08
N HIS A 228 5.90 3.68 -1.65
CA HIS A 228 5.29 2.53 -1.00
C HIS A 228 6.23 1.33 -1.06
N ASP A 229 6.20 0.51 -0.02
CA ASP A 229 6.98 -0.71 0.11
C ASP A 229 6.00 -1.88 0.29
N PHE A 230 6.27 -3.02 -0.37
CA PHE A 230 5.45 -4.23 -0.27
C PHE A 230 5.92 -5.13 0.88
N VAL A 231 4.98 -5.78 1.55
CA VAL A 231 5.20 -6.75 2.63
C VAL A 231 4.55 -8.06 2.20
N ALA A 232 5.27 -9.18 2.19
CA ALA A 232 4.76 -10.44 1.64
C ALA A 232 3.68 -11.10 2.53
N ASP A 233 3.84 -11.06 3.86
CA ASP A 233 2.95 -11.71 4.82
C ASP A 233 2.50 -10.71 5.91
N ILE A 234 1.26 -10.24 5.81
CA ILE A 234 0.67 -9.33 6.81
C ILE A 234 0.33 -10.06 8.11
N ASP A 235 -0.19 -11.29 8.03
CA ASP A 235 -0.53 -12.14 9.19
C ASP A 235 0.15 -13.51 9.07
N PRO A 236 1.18 -13.80 9.89
CA PRO A 236 1.88 -15.09 9.86
C PRO A 236 1.03 -16.28 10.32
N ASN A 237 -0.18 -16.05 10.86
CA ASN A 237 -1.09 -17.11 11.31
C ASN A 237 -2.18 -17.47 10.28
N GLN A 238 -2.23 -16.77 9.15
CA GLN A 238 -3.12 -17.11 8.06
C GLN A 238 -2.32 -17.76 6.92
N GLU A 239 -2.78 -18.92 6.44
CA GLU A 239 -2.17 -19.57 5.28
C GLU A 239 -2.45 -18.79 3.99
N GLY A 240 -1.42 -18.61 3.16
CA GLY A 240 -1.48 -17.97 1.84
C GLY A 240 -0.64 -16.71 1.72
N GLU A 241 -0.33 -16.29 0.49
CA GLU A 241 0.36 -15.01 0.24
C GLU A 241 -0.57 -13.83 0.58
N GLN A 242 -0.16 -13.00 1.54
CA GLN A 242 -0.93 -11.86 1.99
C GLN A 242 -0.16 -10.56 1.72
N PRO A 243 -0.08 -10.11 0.45
CA PRO A 243 0.70 -8.93 0.14
C PRO A 243 0.07 -7.69 0.76
N GLY A 244 0.88 -6.96 1.52
CA GLY A 244 0.57 -5.68 2.13
C GLY A 244 1.39 -4.55 1.57
N VAL A 245 0.95 -3.33 1.84
CA VAL A 245 1.60 -2.10 1.40
C VAL A 245 1.78 -1.16 2.58
N VAL A 246 2.98 -0.62 2.71
CA VAL A 246 3.33 0.43 3.68
C VAL A 246 3.66 1.70 2.92
N PHE A 247 3.05 2.82 3.31
CA PHE A 247 3.34 4.12 2.72
C PHE A 247 4.46 4.82 3.49
N GLY A 248 5.53 5.19 2.77
CA GLY A 248 6.61 6.04 3.25
C GLY A 248 6.33 7.50 2.93
N LEU A 249 6.38 8.34 3.96
CA LEU A 249 6.21 9.78 3.86
C LEU A 249 7.53 10.49 4.06
N LYS A 250 7.73 11.59 3.36
CA LYS A 250 8.72 12.60 3.69
C LYS A 250 8.08 13.61 4.64
N VAL A 251 8.55 13.65 5.87
CA VAL A 251 8.09 14.56 6.92
C VAL A 251 9.08 15.71 7.02
N THR A 252 8.59 16.94 6.84
CA THR A 252 9.39 18.17 6.94
C THR A 252 9.04 18.90 8.23
N TYR A 253 10.04 19.33 8.97
CA TYR A 253 9.91 20.01 10.25
C TYR A 253 10.01 21.54 10.11
N GLU A 254 9.61 22.27 11.15
CA GLU A 254 9.68 23.74 11.16
C GLU A 254 11.10 24.29 10.99
N ASP A 255 12.11 23.57 11.48
CA ASP A 255 13.52 23.92 11.33
C ASP A 255 14.11 23.64 9.94
N GLY A 256 13.28 23.17 8.99
CA GLY A 256 13.67 22.86 7.62
C GLY A 256 14.30 21.47 7.44
N THR A 257 14.53 20.71 8.52
CA THR A 257 15.01 19.33 8.41
C THR A 257 13.89 18.41 7.91
N SER A 258 14.26 17.28 7.30
CA SER A 258 13.31 16.28 6.83
C SER A 258 13.73 14.87 7.21
N GLN A 259 12.75 14.00 7.43
CA GLN A 259 12.96 12.57 7.66
C GLN A 259 11.98 11.74 6.84
N VAL A 260 12.34 10.48 6.58
CA VAL A 260 11.42 9.51 5.99
C VAL A 260 10.78 8.71 7.12
N ALA A 261 9.45 8.68 7.17
CA ALA A 261 8.70 7.96 8.19
C ALA A 261 7.53 7.19 7.57
N PRO A 262 7.21 5.98 8.05
CA PRO A 262 6.06 5.24 7.58
C PRO A 262 4.75 5.85 8.11
N VAL A 263 3.65 5.60 7.42
CA VAL A 263 2.30 5.86 7.96
C VAL A 263 2.04 4.89 9.11
N THR A 264 1.51 5.41 10.22
CA THR A 264 1.18 4.64 11.43
C THR A 264 -0.33 4.44 11.58
N LYS A 265 -0.76 3.42 12.33
CA LYS A 265 -2.20 3.11 12.54
C LYS A 265 -2.99 4.29 13.11
N GLY A 266 -2.42 4.97 14.11
CA GLY A 266 -3.03 6.16 14.74
C GLY A 266 -2.77 7.49 14.02
N ARG A 267 -2.07 7.48 12.87
CA ARG A 267 -1.68 8.69 12.11
C ARG A 267 -0.83 9.68 12.91
N LYS A 268 -0.13 9.19 13.94
CA LYS A 268 0.76 9.95 14.83
C LYS A 268 2.23 9.63 14.58
N PRO A 269 3.15 10.59 14.81
CA PRO A 269 4.59 10.35 14.71
C PRO A 269 5.16 9.55 15.91
N GLY A 270 6.34 8.92 15.72
CA GLY A 270 7.15 8.28 16.76
C GLY A 270 7.25 6.74 16.71
N ALA A 271 8.36 6.19 17.19
CA ALA A 271 8.72 4.75 17.16
C ALA A 271 7.80 3.84 17.98
N GLY A 272 7.08 4.39 18.96
CA GLY A 272 6.07 3.64 19.72
C GLY A 272 4.78 3.37 18.94
N GLN A 273 4.64 3.92 17.73
CA GLN A 273 3.46 3.78 16.90
C GLN A 273 3.59 2.58 15.96
N SER A 274 2.57 1.72 15.91
CA SER A 274 2.56 0.62 14.96
C SER A 274 2.41 1.12 13.53
N VAL A 275 3.26 0.60 12.64
CA VAL A 275 3.19 0.85 11.20
C VAL A 275 1.84 0.38 10.66
N MET A 276 1.24 1.19 9.79
CA MET A 276 0.02 0.83 9.08
C MET A 276 0.38 0.00 7.85
N VAL A 277 -0.04 -1.26 7.86
CA VAL A 277 0.04 -2.15 6.71
C VAL A 277 -1.34 -2.27 6.10
N ILE A 278 -1.47 -1.93 4.83
CA ILE A 278 -2.74 -1.97 4.08
C ILE A 278 -2.71 -3.21 3.19
N PRO A 279 -3.73 -4.08 3.22
CA PRO A 279 -3.83 -5.18 2.25
C PRO A 279 -3.77 -4.65 0.82
N LEU A 280 -2.95 -5.26 -0.04
CA LEU A 280 -2.75 -4.79 -1.41
C LEU A 280 -4.07 -4.73 -2.19
N THR A 281 -4.94 -5.73 -1.97
CA THR A 281 -6.28 -5.78 -2.57
C THR A 281 -7.15 -4.59 -2.16
N ASP A 282 -7.11 -4.20 -0.90
CA ASP A 282 -7.84 -3.03 -0.40
C ASP A 282 -7.28 -1.72 -0.97
N MET A 283 -5.95 -1.60 -1.08
CA MET A 283 -5.32 -0.45 -1.71
C MET A 283 -5.73 -0.32 -3.18
N ILE A 284 -5.63 -1.40 -3.96
CA ILE A 284 -6.01 -1.40 -5.38
C ILE A 284 -7.49 -1.02 -5.55
N ARG A 285 -8.37 -1.58 -4.70
CA ARG A 285 -9.80 -1.25 -4.72
C ARG A 285 -10.03 0.23 -4.43
N ASP A 286 -9.44 0.77 -3.36
CA ASP A 286 -9.61 2.17 -2.96
C ASP A 286 -9.06 3.14 -4.02
N VAL A 287 -7.85 2.89 -4.54
CA VAL A 287 -7.27 3.67 -5.65
C VAL A 287 -8.18 3.63 -6.87
N GLY A 288 -8.69 2.45 -7.24
CA GLY A 288 -9.60 2.27 -8.35
C GLY A 288 -10.92 3.03 -8.19
N GLU A 289 -11.55 2.96 -7.02
CA GLU A 289 -12.79 3.67 -6.70
C GLU A 289 -12.61 5.19 -6.74
N GLN A 290 -11.54 5.71 -6.13
CA GLN A 290 -11.27 7.15 -6.13
C GLN A 290 -10.93 7.67 -7.53
N THR A 291 -10.18 6.89 -8.31
CA THR A 291 -9.87 7.18 -9.72
C THR A 291 -11.14 7.25 -10.55
N LYS A 292 -12.02 6.24 -10.44
CA LYS A 292 -13.31 6.21 -11.12
C LYS A 292 -14.18 7.42 -10.76
N LYS A 293 -14.25 7.79 -9.49
CA LYS A 293 -15.00 8.97 -9.06
C LYS A 293 -14.43 10.26 -9.65
N ALA A 294 -13.11 10.48 -9.58
CA ALA A 294 -12.49 11.66 -10.15
C ALA A 294 -12.80 11.81 -11.65
N MET A 295 -12.75 10.68 -12.35
CA MET A 295 -13.12 10.57 -13.75
C MET A 295 -14.61 10.86 -14.04
N GLN A 296 -15.53 10.39 -13.18
CA GLN A 296 -16.95 10.74 -13.28
C GLN A 296 -17.20 12.23 -13.04
N PHE A 297 -16.48 12.84 -12.09
CA PHE A 297 -16.57 14.28 -11.84
C PHE A 297 -16.13 15.06 -13.05
N TYR A 298 -14.98 14.70 -13.64
CA TYR A 298 -14.45 15.35 -14.82
C TYR A 298 -15.44 15.41 -15.99
N THR A 299 -16.27 14.38 -16.15
CA THR A 299 -17.19 14.25 -17.28
C THR A 299 -18.60 14.73 -16.98
N SER A 300 -18.81 15.24 -15.77
CA SER A 300 -20.06 15.91 -15.41
C SER A 300 -20.17 17.28 -16.08
N GLU A 301 -21.39 17.64 -16.48
CA GLU A 301 -21.65 18.96 -17.08
C GLU A 301 -21.24 20.10 -16.14
N HIS A 302 -21.46 19.95 -14.83
CA HIS A 302 -21.10 20.98 -13.87
C HIS A 302 -19.59 21.21 -13.78
N TYR A 303 -18.79 20.15 -13.78
CA TYR A 303 -17.33 20.26 -13.78
C TYR A 303 -16.85 21.01 -15.03
N SER A 304 -17.39 20.66 -16.20
CA SER A 304 -17.15 21.36 -17.47
C SER A 304 -17.72 22.78 -17.53
N ARG A 305 -18.40 23.28 -16.49
CA ARG A 305 -18.78 24.69 -16.35
C ARG A 305 -17.92 25.42 -15.32
N LEU A 306 -17.38 24.71 -14.33
CA LEU A 306 -16.59 25.29 -13.23
C LEU A 306 -15.13 25.51 -13.59
N PHE A 307 -14.49 24.49 -14.16
CA PHE A 307 -13.05 24.51 -14.43
C PHE A 307 -12.72 24.89 -15.87
N SER A 308 -13.76 25.33 -16.55
CA SER A 308 -13.86 25.41 -17.99
C SER A 308 -14.30 26.81 -18.37
N PRO A 309 -13.38 27.71 -18.74
CA PRO A 309 -13.74 29.03 -19.22
C PRO A 309 -14.67 28.91 -20.44
N LYS A 310 -15.48 29.93 -20.73
CA LYS A 310 -16.41 29.99 -21.88
C LYS A 310 -15.73 29.98 -23.27
N ASP A 311 -14.61 29.27 -23.44
CA ASP A 311 -13.88 29.13 -24.68
C ASP A 311 -14.15 27.76 -25.31
N LYS A 312 -14.47 27.76 -26.61
CA LYS A 312 -14.86 26.58 -27.43
C LYS A 312 -13.81 25.46 -27.53
N ASN A 313 -12.67 25.57 -26.85
CA ASN A 313 -11.53 24.66 -26.98
C ASN A 313 -11.60 23.45 -26.04
N GLU A 314 -12.58 23.38 -25.14
CA GLU A 314 -12.50 22.43 -24.03
C GLU A 314 -13.25 21.12 -24.25
N SER A 315 -14.36 21.16 -24.98
CA SER A 315 -14.87 19.93 -25.61
C SER A 315 -13.77 19.30 -26.49
N ALA A 316 -12.89 20.10 -27.09
CA ALA A 316 -11.75 19.59 -27.84
C ALA A 316 -10.63 19.04 -26.94
N ASP A 317 -10.42 19.57 -25.74
CA ASP A 317 -9.43 19.04 -24.78
C ASP A 317 -9.91 17.75 -24.09
N ILE A 318 -11.17 17.67 -23.66
CA ILE A 318 -11.77 16.42 -23.13
C ILE A 318 -11.77 15.35 -24.22
N GLU A 319 -12.16 15.72 -25.45
CA GLU A 319 -12.11 14.83 -26.62
C GLU A 319 -10.67 14.44 -26.97
N LYS A 320 -9.70 15.35 -26.88
CA LYS A 320 -8.27 15.05 -27.09
C LYS A 320 -7.76 14.09 -26.04
N GLN A 321 -8.10 14.27 -24.77
CA GLN A 321 -7.71 13.36 -23.69
C GLN A 321 -8.35 11.98 -23.86
N TRP A 322 -9.62 11.90 -24.25
CA TRP A 322 -10.29 10.65 -24.61
C TRP A 322 -9.58 9.97 -25.80
N ARG A 323 -9.29 10.72 -26.87
CA ARG A 323 -8.56 10.20 -28.05
C ARG A 323 -7.19 9.69 -27.68
N THR A 324 -6.41 10.46 -26.93
CA THR A 324 -5.09 10.04 -26.45
C THR A 324 -5.21 8.76 -25.62
N ALA A 325 -6.13 8.71 -24.65
CA ALA A 325 -6.29 7.53 -23.81
C ALA A 325 -6.74 6.29 -24.61
N ARG A 326 -7.54 6.47 -25.66
CA ARG A 326 -7.93 5.40 -26.57
C ARG A 326 -6.79 4.97 -27.48
N THR A 327 -5.99 5.90 -27.99
CA THR A 327 -4.78 5.61 -28.77
C THR A 327 -3.78 4.85 -27.92
N ASP A 328 -3.54 5.27 -26.67
CA ASP A 328 -2.64 4.59 -25.74
C ASP A 328 -3.08 3.14 -25.51
N ILE A 329 -4.39 2.88 -25.36
CA ILE A 329 -4.94 1.51 -25.26
C ILE A 329 -4.62 0.67 -26.50
N GLU A 330 -4.81 1.23 -27.70
CA GLU A 330 -4.56 0.48 -28.94
C GLU A 330 -3.05 0.25 -29.17
N THR A 331 -2.20 1.20 -28.76
CA THR A 331 -0.74 1.03 -28.75
C THR A 331 -0.33 -0.08 -27.77
N ASP A 332 -0.79 -0.01 -26.52
CA ASP A 332 -0.53 -1.06 -25.51
C ASP A 332 -1.03 -2.43 -25.98
N ARG A 333 -2.19 -2.48 -26.66
CA ARG A 333 -2.74 -3.71 -27.25
C ARG A 333 -1.86 -4.28 -28.35
N ALA A 334 -1.38 -3.43 -29.26
CA ALA A 334 -0.47 -3.84 -30.33
C ALA A 334 0.84 -4.39 -29.75
N GLU A 335 1.40 -3.74 -28.73
CA GLU A 335 2.60 -4.22 -28.03
C GLU A 335 2.36 -5.56 -27.34
N ALA A 336 1.26 -5.70 -26.59
CA ALA A 336 0.91 -6.95 -25.91
C ALA A 336 0.71 -8.11 -26.90
N LEU A 337 0.07 -7.86 -28.05
CA LEU A 337 -0.09 -8.87 -29.10
C LEU A 337 1.26 -9.24 -29.76
N ASN A 338 2.14 -8.27 -29.97
CA ASN A 338 3.47 -8.51 -30.54
C ASN A 338 4.41 -9.28 -29.59
N GLN A 339 4.21 -9.19 -28.28
CA GLN A 339 4.97 -9.94 -27.28
C GLN A 339 4.59 -11.42 -27.21
N LEU A 340 3.43 -11.80 -27.74
CA LEU A 340 3.04 -13.20 -27.81
C LEU A 340 3.77 -13.88 -28.97
N MET A 341 4.70 -14.78 -28.66
CA MET A 341 5.33 -15.64 -29.67
C MET A 341 4.43 -16.84 -29.96
N ASN A 342 3.95 -16.96 -31.21
CA ASN A 342 3.01 -18.00 -31.66
C ASN A 342 1.74 -18.13 -30.79
N PRO A 343 0.93 -17.07 -30.67
CA PRO A 343 -0.25 -17.08 -29.81
C PRO A 343 -1.34 -18.02 -30.32
N SER A 344 -2.00 -18.73 -29.39
CA SER A 344 -3.24 -19.43 -29.71
C SER A 344 -4.38 -18.44 -29.99
N PRO A 345 -5.42 -18.82 -30.76
CA PRO A 345 -6.61 -17.99 -30.94
C PRO A 345 -7.26 -17.57 -29.61
N GLU A 346 -7.18 -18.42 -28.59
CA GLU A 346 -7.69 -18.14 -27.25
C GLU A 346 -6.86 -17.08 -26.51
N GLN A 347 -5.54 -17.08 -26.65
CA GLN A 347 -4.66 -16.06 -26.06
C GLN A 347 -4.87 -14.69 -26.73
N ILE A 348 -5.01 -14.66 -28.06
CA ILE A 348 -5.34 -13.43 -28.81
C ILE A 348 -6.70 -12.90 -28.34
N LYS A 349 -7.69 -13.79 -28.20
CA LYS A 349 -9.02 -13.42 -27.73
C LYS A 349 -8.98 -12.86 -26.30
N ALA A 350 -8.30 -13.52 -25.38
CA ALA A 350 -8.19 -13.07 -23.99
C ALA A 350 -7.51 -11.68 -23.87
N VAL A 351 -6.43 -11.45 -24.64
CA VAL A 351 -5.79 -10.13 -24.71
C VAL A 351 -6.76 -9.09 -25.27
N ASN A 352 -7.43 -9.40 -26.37
CA ASN A 352 -8.40 -8.49 -26.97
C ASN A 352 -9.57 -8.17 -26.04
N ASP A 353 -10.12 -9.16 -25.34
CA ASP A 353 -11.23 -8.99 -24.40
C ASP A 353 -10.84 -8.07 -23.24
N ARG A 354 -9.63 -8.25 -22.66
CA ARG A 354 -9.08 -7.35 -21.63
C ARG A 354 -8.97 -5.90 -22.11
N PHE A 355 -8.47 -5.68 -23.33
CA PHE A 355 -8.35 -4.33 -23.88
C PHE A 355 -9.71 -3.74 -24.29
N ASN A 356 -10.67 -4.57 -24.71
CA ASN A 356 -12.04 -4.14 -25.00
C ASN A 356 -12.77 -3.70 -23.73
N GLU A 357 -12.62 -4.41 -22.62
CA GLU A 357 -13.13 -4.00 -21.31
C GLU A 357 -12.52 -2.68 -20.87
N ARG A 358 -11.20 -2.52 -21.00
CA ARG A 358 -10.51 -1.26 -20.70
C ARG A 358 -11.03 -0.11 -21.57
N ARG A 359 -11.25 -0.35 -22.86
CA ARG A 359 -11.85 0.63 -23.77
C ARG A 359 -13.26 1.02 -23.37
N THR A 360 -14.09 0.02 -23.02
CA THR A 360 -15.46 0.23 -22.54
C THR A 360 -15.46 1.06 -21.25
N ALA A 361 -14.52 0.79 -20.33
CA ALA A 361 -14.35 1.60 -19.13
C ALA A 361 -13.98 3.05 -19.46
N ILE A 362 -13.05 3.30 -20.40
CA ILE A 362 -12.74 4.66 -20.89
C ILE A 362 -13.99 5.31 -21.48
N ASP A 363 -14.70 4.62 -22.37
CA ASP A 363 -15.89 5.18 -23.01
C ASP A 363 -16.97 5.49 -21.96
N GLN A 364 -17.11 4.70 -20.90
CA GLN A 364 -18.01 4.98 -19.78
C GLN A 364 -17.58 6.18 -18.95
N ILE A 365 -16.28 6.27 -18.64
CA ILE A 365 -15.69 7.40 -17.92
C ILE A 365 -16.01 8.70 -18.65
N TYR A 366 -15.76 8.74 -19.96
CA TYR A 366 -15.92 9.95 -20.78
C TYR A 366 -17.36 10.20 -21.24
N GLY A 367 -18.35 9.46 -20.73
CA GLY A 367 -19.76 9.61 -21.12
C GLY A 367 -20.03 9.27 -22.58
N LYS A 368 -19.16 8.46 -23.21
CA LYS A 368 -19.28 7.97 -24.60
C LYS A 368 -19.97 6.61 -24.68
N LEU A 369 -20.16 5.90 -23.56
CA LEU A 369 -21.08 4.76 -23.46
C LEU A 369 -22.52 5.27 -23.49
N GLY A 370 -23.19 5.14 -24.63
CA GLY A 370 -24.57 5.61 -24.81
C GLY A 370 -24.77 6.71 -25.86
N GLY A 371 -23.82 6.92 -26.77
CA GLY A 371 -23.99 7.77 -27.97
C GLY A 371 -24.99 7.23 -29.02
N GLU A 372 -25.86 6.31 -28.65
CA GLU A 372 -27.06 5.91 -29.38
C GLU A 372 -28.26 5.92 -28.41
N SER A 373 -28.81 7.10 -28.11
CA SER A 373 -30.27 7.37 -28.09
C SER A 373 -30.66 8.66 -27.35
N GLY A 374 -31.20 9.62 -28.13
CA GLY A 374 -32.05 10.75 -27.71
C GLY A 374 -31.29 12.00 -27.24
N GLY A 375 -30.86 12.94 -28.08
CA GLY A 375 -31.62 13.78 -29.04
C GLY A 375 -31.34 15.25 -28.62
N VAL A 376 -30.82 16.17 -29.42
CA VAL A 376 -31.08 16.50 -30.83
C VAL A 376 -29.79 17.08 -31.45
N GLY A 377 -29.37 16.53 -32.59
CA GLY A 377 -28.24 17.02 -33.40
C GLY A 377 -27.46 15.88 -34.03
N GLY A 378 -28.02 15.27 -35.08
CA GLY A 378 -27.64 13.94 -35.55
C GLY A 378 -26.24 13.79 -36.12
N HIS A 379 -25.70 12.58 -36.00
CA HIS A 379 -24.90 11.96 -37.04
C HIS A 379 -25.14 10.44 -37.04
N LYS A 380 -26.07 9.97 -37.88
CA LYS A 380 -25.94 8.65 -38.51
C LYS A 380 -24.51 8.57 -39.07
N ASN A 381 -23.80 7.45 -38.95
CA ASN A 381 -22.46 7.34 -39.56
C ASN A 381 -22.54 7.69 -41.06
N ALA A 382 -21.48 8.28 -41.62
CA ALA A 382 -21.53 8.89 -42.96
C ALA A 382 -21.94 7.88 -44.05
N ALA A 383 -21.57 6.61 -43.88
CA ALA A 383 -21.99 5.50 -44.73
C ALA A 383 -23.51 5.27 -44.68
N SER A 384 -24.11 5.20 -43.49
CA SER A 384 -25.56 5.01 -43.31
C SER A 384 -26.37 6.25 -43.71
N GLN A 385 -25.76 7.44 -43.66
CA GLN A 385 -26.36 8.65 -44.25
C GLN A 385 -26.36 8.58 -45.78
N TRP A 386 -25.23 8.20 -46.36
CA TRP A 386 -25.06 8.08 -47.81
C TRP A 386 -25.97 7.01 -48.43
N ALA A 387 -26.15 5.86 -47.76
CA ALA A 387 -27.09 4.84 -48.23
C ALA A 387 -28.56 5.25 -48.07
N GLY A 388 -28.88 6.14 -47.11
CA GLY A 388 -30.24 6.62 -46.90
C GLY A 388 -31.25 5.47 -46.75
N ASN A 389 -32.33 5.52 -47.52
CA ASN A 389 -33.34 4.46 -47.62
C ASN A 389 -33.19 3.60 -48.89
N ASP A 390 -32.05 3.69 -49.59
CA ASP A 390 -31.80 2.90 -50.81
C ASP A 390 -31.38 1.47 -50.42
N PRO A 391 -32.20 0.44 -50.71
CA PRO A 391 -31.91 -0.94 -50.31
C PRO A 391 -30.59 -1.47 -50.91
N GLN A 392 -30.21 -1.01 -52.11
CA GLN A 392 -29.01 -1.49 -52.79
C GLN A 392 -27.75 -0.90 -52.18
N LYS A 393 -27.78 0.38 -51.78
CA LYS A 393 -26.66 1.02 -51.08
C LYS A 393 -26.51 0.49 -49.65
N GLN A 394 -27.60 0.16 -48.98
CA GLN A 394 -27.57 -0.46 -47.65
C GLN A 394 -26.96 -1.87 -47.69
N GLN A 395 -27.34 -2.69 -48.67
CA GLN A 395 -26.73 -4.01 -48.87
C GLN A 395 -25.24 -3.91 -49.19
N PHE A 396 -24.84 -2.96 -50.05
CA PHE A 396 -23.44 -2.71 -50.36
C PHE A 396 -22.59 -2.37 -49.12
N ILE A 397 -23.11 -1.54 -48.22
CA ILE A 397 -22.45 -1.24 -46.93
C ILE A 397 -22.37 -2.48 -46.04
N ALA A 398 -23.44 -3.27 -45.98
CA ALA A 398 -23.46 -4.48 -45.15
C ALA A 398 -22.39 -5.48 -45.60
N GLU A 399 -22.19 -5.66 -46.91
CA GLU A 399 -21.16 -6.53 -47.47
C GLU A 399 -19.74 -5.99 -47.22
N LEU A 400 -19.52 -4.69 -47.43
CA LEU A 400 -18.24 -4.04 -47.10
C LEU A 400 -17.89 -4.14 -45.61
N GLY A 401 -18.91 -4.05 -44.74
CA GLY A 401 -18.78 -4.13 -43.29
C GLY A 401 -18.28 -5.48 -42.77
N GLN A 402 -18.35 -6.54 -43.57
CA GLN A 402 -17.83 -7.85 -43.18
C GLN A 402 -16.30 -7.93 -43.24
N THR A 403 -15.67 -7.06 -44.02
CA THR A 403 -14.24 -7.11 -44.30
C THR A 403 -13.50 -5.85 -43.89
N MET A 404 -14.22 -4.74 -43.68
CA MET A 404 -13.62 -3.45 -43.33
C MET A 404 -14.60 -2.54 -42.57
N ASP A 405 -14.05 -1.65 -41.74
CA ASP A 405 -14.82 -0.71 -40.92
C ASP A 405 -15.38 0.43 -41.79
N VAL A 406 -16.62 0.25 -42.27
CA VAL A 406 -17.29 1.17 -43.22
C VAL A 406 -17.49 2.57 -42.64
N ALA A 407 -17.51 2.73 -41.31
CA ALA A 407 -17.67 4.04 -40.67
C ALA A 407 -16.48 4.98 -40.89
N LYS A 408 -15.33 4.46 -41.36
CA LYS A 408 -14.11 5.21 -41.65
C LYS A 408 -13.87 5.48 -43.13
N ILE A 409 -14.73 4.97 -44.02
CA ILE A 409 -14.60 5.17 -45.46
C ILE A 409 -15.26 6.51 -45.82
N PRO A 410 -14.55 7.44 -46.50
CA PRO A 410 -15.13 8.70 -46.93
C PRO A 410 -16.26 8.46 -47.94
N VAL A 411 -17.29 9.30 -47.89
CA VAL A 411 -18.52 9.13 -48.70
C VAL A 411 -18.22 9.15 -50.19
N GLU A 412 -17.23 9.92 -50.63
CA GLU A 412 -16.78 10.00 -52.01
C GLU A 412 -16.17 8.67 -52.47
N ALA A 413 -15.43 7.98 -51.58
CA ALA A 413 -14.90 6.65 -51.87
C ALA A 413 -16.02 5.59 -51.87
N LEU A 414 -17.01 5.73 -50.99
CA LEU A 414 -18.20 4.86 -51.00
C LEU A 414 -18.99 5.02 -52.30
N GLU A 415 -19.26 6.25 -52.74
CA GLU A 415 -19.95 6.52 -54.00
C GLU A 415 -19.12 6.07 -55.20
N HIS A 416 -17.81 6.36 -55.23
CA HIS A 416 -16.93 5.90 -56.30
C HIS A 416 -16.89 4.37 -56.41
N ASN A 417 -16.76 3.66 -55.28
CA ASN A 417 -16.74 2.20 -55.26
C ASN A 417 -18.11 1.62 -55.64
N TYR A 418 -19.20 2.23 -55.17
CA TYR A 418 -20.55 1.84 -55.54
C TYR A 418 -20.81 2.00 -57.03
N GLN A 419 -20.43 3.14 -57.62
CA GLN A 419 -20.54 3.39 -59.06
C GLN A 419 -19.67 2.44 -59.88
N ARG A 420 -18.48 2.07 -59.38
CA ARG A 420 -17.64 1.05 -60.00
C ARG A 420 -18.32 -0.33 -59.98
N VAL A 421 -18.99 -0.71 -58.89
CA VAL A 421 -19.77 -1.96 -58.82
C VAL A 421 -20.98 -1.90 -59.76
N LEU A 422 -21.68 -0.76 -59.83
CA LEU A 422 -22.79 -0.58 -60.77
C LEU A 422 -22.32 -0.67 -62.22
N LYS A 423 -21.22 -0.01 -62.57
CA LYS A 423 -20.63 -0.07 -63.91
C LYS A 423 -20.16 -1.48 -64.24
N ALA A 424 -19.53 -2.19 -63.30
CA ALA A 424 -19.16 -3.60 -63.49
C ALA A 424 -20.39 -4.51 -63.67
N LYS A 425 -21.49 -4.25 -62.97
CA LYS A 425 -22.77 -4.94 -63.18
C LYS A 425 -23.38 -4.61 -64.55
N GLN A 426 -23.35 -3.34 -64.98
CA GLN A 426 -23.82 -2.92 -66.30
C GLN A 426 -22.94 -3.48 -67.43
N ASP A 427 -21.62 -3.49 -67.27
CA ASP A 427 -20.69 -4.05 -68.23
C ASP A 427 -20.91 -5.56 -68.35
N LYS A 428 -21.06 -6.28 -67.22
CA LYS A 428 -21.46 -7.71 -67.21
C LYS A 428 -22.81 -7.93 -67.89
N GLN A 429 -23.83 -7.13 -67.59
CA GLN A 429 -25.14 -7.23 -68.25
C GLN A 429 -25.03 -6.93 -69.74
N SER A 430 -24.18 -5.98 -70.15
CA SER A 430 -23.96 -5.65 -71.57
C SER A 430 -23.18 -6.76 -72.28
N GLU A 431 -22.26 -7.43 -71.60
CA GLU A 431 -21.54 -8.60 -72.09
C GLU A 431 -22.46 -9.82 -72.18
N GLU A 432 -23.33 -10.03 -71.19
CA GLU A 432 -24.38 -11.05 -71.21
C GLU A 432 -25.39 -10.77 -72.31
N GLN A 433 -25.78 -9.51 -72.53
CA GLN A 433 -26.62 -9.11 -73.66
C GLN A 433 -25.92 -9.26 -74.99
N LYS A 434 -24.62 -8.92 -75.09
CA LYS A 434 -23.80 -9.17 -76.29
C LYS A 434 -23.64 -10.66 -76.53
N LYS A 435 -23.44 -11.47 -75.49
CA LYS A 435 -23.40 -12.94 -75.60
C LYS A 435 -24.76 -13.52 -75.96
N ALA A 436 -25.86 -12.98 -75.43
CA ALA A 436 -27.21 -13.36 -75.79
C ALA A 436 -27.56 -12.93 -77.22
N LEU A 437 -27.09 -11.77 -77.67
CA LEU A 437 -27.22 -11.29 -79.05
C LEU A 437 -26.32 -12.08 -80.00
N LEU A 438 -25.09 -12.43 -79.61
CA LEU A 438 -24.21 -13.31 -80.38
C LEU A 438 -24.76 -14.74 -80.43
N ALA A 439 -25.37 -15.22 -79.35
CA ALA A 439 -26.11 -16.48 -79.34
C ALA A 439 -27.38 -16.39 -80.19
N LYS A 440 -28.04 -15.22 -80.23
CA LYS A 440 -29.22 -14.98 -81.06
C LYS A 440 -28.88 -14.81 -82.54
N ILE A 441 -27.76 -14.18 -82.88
CA ILE A 441 -27.20 -14.08 -84.24
C ILE A 441 -26.65 -15.45 -84.66
N LYS A 442 -26.02 -16.20 -83.76
CA LYS A 442 -25.81 -17.65 -83.92
C LYS A 442 -27.10 -18.48 -83.76
N SER A 443 -28.29 -17.88 -83.60
CA SER A 443 -29.62 -18.52 -83.70
C SER A 443 -30.47 -18.02 -84.90
N GLU A 444 -30.08 -16.89 -85.51
CA GLU A 444 -30.60 -16.33 -86.76
C GLU A 444 -29.72 -16.53 -88.02
N ASN A 445 -28.37 -16.53 -87.98
CA ASN A 445 -27.46 -16.87 -89.11
C ASN A 445 -27.47 -18.35 -89.55
N SER A 446 -28.38 -19.16 -89.01
CA SER A 446 -28.88 -20.40 -89.59
C SER A 446 -29.87 -20.08 -90.68
N LYS A 447 -30.10 -18.81 -91.00
CA LYS A 447 -31.13 -18.41 -91.94
C LYS A 447 -30.68 -17.29 -92.88
N ASP A 448 -29.38 -17.04 -92.99
CA ASP A 448 -28.89 -16.39 -94.20
C ASP A 448 -28.48 -17.48 -95.16
N GLU A 449 -29.21 -17.61 -96.26
CA GLU A 449 -28.57 -17.90 -97.51
C GLU A 449 -29.47 -17.41 -98.66
N PRO A 450 -28.89 -17.28 -99.85
CA PRO A 450 -29.19 -18.37 -100.77
C PRO A 450 -27.95 -18.72 -101.59
N SER A 451 -27.20 -19.75 -101.17
CA SER A 451 -26.36 -20.55 -102.06
C SER A 451 -26.10 -21.95 -101.49
N ASN A 452 -27.19 -22.71 -101.40
CA ASN A 452 -27.26 -24.16 -101.33
C ASN A 452 -26.33 -24.90 -100.33
N TYR A 453 -26.05 -24.32 -99.15
CA TYR A 453 -25.68 -24.99 -97.89
C TYR A 453 -26.33 -24.29 -96.66
N ASP A 454 -27.55 -23.80 -96.92
CA ASP A 454 -28.48 -22.94 -96.19
C ASP A 454 -28.91 -23.58 -94.85
N ARG A 455 -28.19 -23.35 -93.72
CA ARG A 455 -28.74 -23.28 -92.32
C ARG A 455 -27.82 -23.44 -91.09
N GLN A 456 -26.51 -23.67 -91.16
CA GLN A 456 -25.79 -24.16 -89.95
C GLN A 456 -24.51 -23.42 -89.51
N ALA A 457 -24.45 -22.11 -89.74
CA ALA A 457 -23.53 -21.21 -89.02
C ALA A 457 -23.88 -21.01 -87.52
N GLN A 458 -24.47 -22.03 -86.88
CA GLN A 458 -25.08 -21.98 -85.53
C GLN A 458 -24.71 -23.14 -84.62
N GLU A 459 -24.28 -24.25 -85.20
CA GLU A 459 -23.91 -25.46 -84.48
C GLU A 459 -22.49 -25.34 -83.85
N TYR A 460 -21.73 -24.30 -84.22
CA TYR A 460 -20.51 -23.88 -83.50
C TYR A 460 -20.81 -23.02 -82.25
N ALA A 461 -21.91 -23.37 -81.59
CA ALA A 461 -21.99 -23.50 -80.15
C ALA A 461 -21.06 -24.60 -79.59
N GLU A 462 -20.48 -25.49 -80.41
CA GLU A 462 -19.77 -26.68 -79.91
C GLU A 462 -18.23 -26.62 -79.83
N ARG A 463 -17.58 -25.46 -80.02
CA ARG A 463 -16.13 -25.35 -79.74
C ARG A 463 -15.79 -24.10 -78.98
N SER A 464 -16.25 -24.06 -77.73
CA SER A 464 -15.51 -23.45 -76.63
C SER A 464 -14.71 -24.55 -75.92
N PRO A 465 -13.38 -24.58 -76.04
CA PRO A 465 -12.52 -25.29 -75.10
C PRO A 465 -12.20 -24.38 -73.89
N GLU A 466 -12.54 -24.91 -72.71
CA GLU A 466 -11.67 -24.97 -71.53
C GLU A 466 -11.01 -23.66 -71.04
N TRP A 467 -11.70 -22.96 -70.14
CA TRP A 467 -11.10 -22.47 -68.87
C TRP A 467 -12.14 -21.97 -67.84
N MET A 468 -13.46 -22.17 -68.05
CA MET A 468 -14.42 -22.25 -66.94
C MET A 468 -14.33 -23.62 -66.25
N ASN A 469 -13.17 -23.88 -65.63
CA ASN A 469 -13.03 -24.88 -64.59
C ASN A 469 -12.75 -24.16 -63.27
N SER A 470 -13.48 -24.59 -62.25
CA SER A 470 -13.30 -24.26 -60.84
C SER A 470 -13.84 -22.91 -60.39
N LEU A 471 -15.02 -22.95 -59.77
CA LEU A 471 -15.19 -22.73 -58.32
C LEU A 471 -16.58 -22.18 -58.01
N SER A 472 -17.61 -23.05 -58.08
CA SER A 472 -18.60 -23.14 -56.99
C SER A 472 -19.72 -24.15 -57.28
N ASP A 473 -19.40 -25.29 -57.89
CA ASP A 473 -20.24 -26.50 -57.86
C ASP A 473 -20.20 -27.18 -56.48
N VAL A 474 -20.23 -26.36 -55.43
CA VAL A 474 -20.47 -26.73 -54.06
C VAL A 474 -21.33 -25.59 -53.51
N VAL A 475 -22.64 -25.50 -53.74
CA VAL A 475 -23.65 -26.57 -53.73
C VAL A 475 -23.37 -27.51 -52.56
N SER A 476 -23.94 -27.21 -51.40
CA SER A 476 -24.57 -28.25 -50.59
C SER A 476 -25.34 -27.61 -49.45
N GLY A 477 -26.67 -27.55 -49.62
CA GLY A 477 -27.55 -27.49 -48.45
C GLY A 477 -28.84 -26.70 -48.63
N ALA A 478 -29.73 -27.13 -49.52
CA ALA A 478 -31.13 -27.41 -49.20
C ALA A 478 -31.97 -27.44 -50.47
N PHE A 479 -32.49 -28.61 -50.85
CA PHE A 479 -33.92 -28.87 -50.88
C PHE A 479 -34.15 -30.38 -51.06
N LYS A 480 -34.92 -30.94 -50.12
CA LYS A 480 -35.40 -32.33 -50.08
C LYS A 480 -36.32 -32.64 -51.28
N THR A 481 -36.55 -33.93 -51.56
CA THR A 481 -37.86 -34.66 -51.53
C THR A 481 -37.68 -36.10 -52.12
N PRO A 482 -38.69 -37.01 -52.17
CA PRO A 482 -38.77 -38.20 -51.29
C PRO A 482 -38.88 -39.56 -52.04
N GLU A 483 -38.95 -40.68 -51.29
CA GLU A 483 -39.45 -42.04 -51.67
C GLU A 483 -38.72 -42.82 -52.80
N ALA A 484 -38.56 -44.14 -52.82
CA ALA A 484 -38.85 -45.28 -51.93
C ALA A 484 -38.17 -46.57 -52.49
N LYS A 485 -38.08 -47.62 -51.65
CA LYS A 485 -37.89 -49.08 -51.93
C LYS A 485 -36.52 -49.52 -52.47
N SER A 486 -35.96 -50.71 -52.21
CA SER A 486 -36.14 -51.83 -51.26
C SER A 486 -35.08 -52.90 -51.64
N ILE A 487 -34.79 -53.87 -50.76
CA ILE A 487 -34.12 -55.19 -51.03
C ILE A 487 -32.59 -55.09 -51.13
N LYS A 488 -31.71 -55.98 -50.63
CA LYS A 488 -31.60 -57.11 -49.65
C LYS A 488 -30.10 -57.51 -49.72
N GLU A 489 -29.55 -58.11 -48.64
CA GLU A 489 -28.45 -59.12 -48.63
C GLU A 489 -27.11 -58.70 -49.30
N SER A 490 -25.91 -59.11 -48.94
CA SER A 490 -25.29 -60.05 -48.00
C SER A 490 -23.77 -59.86 -48.19
N ASP A 491 -22.98 -60.14 -47.15
CA ASP A 491 -21.60 -60.64 -47.16
C ASP A 491 -20.54 -60.04 -48.12
N TYR A 492 -19.42 -59.57 -47.57
CA TYR A 492 -18.10 -60.23 -47.68
C TYR A 492 -17.01 -59.43 -46.95
N THR A 493 -16.45 -60.08 -45.92
CA THR A 493 -15.07 -60.11 -45.39
C THR A 493 -14.04 -59.01 -45.66
N ASP A 494 -13.35 -58.67 -44.56
CA ASP A 494 -11.90 -58.62 -44.33
C ASP A 494 -10.97 -58.15 -45.45
N TYR A 495 -10.05 -57.23 -45.11
CA TYR A 495 -8.63 -57.55 -44.97
C TYR A 495 -7.92 -56.35 -44.29
N ASN A 496 -7.22 -56.64 -43.18
CA ASN A 496 -5.84 -56.23 -42.83
C ASN A 496 -5.27 -54.91 -43.39
N SER A 497 -4.40 -54.16 -42.73
CA SER A 497 -3.70 -54.21 -41.45
C SER A 497 -2.55 -53.19 -41.61
N VAL A 498 -2.21 -52.42 -40.55
CA VAL A 498 -0.82 -52.11 -40.15
C VAL A 498 -0.02 -51.24 -41.15
N VAL A 499 0.47 -50.04 -40.82
CA VAL A 499 1.69 -49.74 -40.04
C VAL A 499 1.73 -48.23 -39.74
N ARG A 500 2.19 -47.89 -38.53
CA ARG A 500 2.48 -46.54 -37.98
C ARG A 500 3.73 -45.89 -38.65
N PRO A 501 4.45 -44.95 -37.99
CA PRO A 501 4.19 -43.52 -37.84
C PRO A 501 5.33 -42.67 -38.44
N PHE A 502 5.15 -41.35 -38.50
CA PHE A 502 6.19 -40.36 -38.13
C PHE A 502 5.51 -39.10 -37.60
#